data_AF-A0A7Y3ISD6-F1
#
_entry.id   AF-A0A7Y3ISD6-F1
#
_cell.length_a   1.000
_cell.length_b   1.000
_cell.length_c   1.000
_cell.angle_alpha   90.00
_cell.angle_beta   90.00
_cell.angle_gamma   90.00
#
_symmetry.space_group_name_H-M   'P 1'
#
loop_
_entity.id
_entity.type
_entity.pdbx_description
1 polymer ?
#
loop_
_entity_poly.entity_id
_entity_poly.type
_entity_poly.pdbx_seq_one_letter_code
_entity_poly.pdbx_strand_id
1 'polypeptide(L)' 'MCGIFGYVGPRDSAKICIEGLKYLEYRGYDSSGIAGLFSGHLLSCKEEGKISVLEKAVTTSSLKL' A
#
# COMPACT_ATOMS: atom_id res chain seq x y z
N MET A 1 -6.38 -14.94 5.10
CA MET A 1 -5.25 -14.76 6.05
C MET A 1 -4.76 -13.33 5.91
N CYS A 2 -4.40 -12.61 6.99
CA CYS A 2 -3.97 -11.21 6.88
C CYS A 2 -2.44 -11.08 6.95
N GLY A 3 -1.90 -10.00 6.36
CA GLY A 3 -0.49 -9.66 6.36
C GLY A 3 -0.33 -8.15 6.54
N ILE A 4 0.66 -7.75 7.34
CA ILE A 4 0.95 -6.35 7.63
C ILE A 4 2.42 -6.10 7.28
N PHE A 5 2.67 -4.99 6.60
CA PHE A 5 3.99 -4.49 6.28
C PHE A 5 4.02 -2.98 6.55
N GLY A 6 5.13 -2.47 7.04
CA GLY A 6 5.31 -1.04 7.31
C GLY A 6 6.74 -0.61 7.03
N TYR A 7 6.88 0.62 6.54
CA TYR A 7 8.17 1.24 6.28
C TYR A 7 8.23 2.64 6.89
N VAL A 8 9.37 2.95 7.52
CA VAL A 8 9.70 4.28 8.01
C VAL A 8 11.09 4.61 7.51
N GLY A 9 11.23 5.72 6.78
CA GLY A 9 12.51 6.16 6.25
C GLY A 9 12.38 7.19 5.13
N PRO A 10 13.50 7.60 4.53
CA PRO A 10 13.54 8.73 3.60
C PRO A 10 13.16 8.36 2.15
N ARG A 11 12.91 7.08 1.86
CA ARG A 11 12.54 6.61 0.52
C ARG A 11 11.03 6.70 0.33
N ASP A 12 10.57 6.55 -0.91
CA ASP A 12 9.15 6.44 -1.26
C ASP A 12 8.47 5.31 -0.47
N SER A 13 7.72 5.69 0.56
CA SER A 13 7.04 4.77 1.47
C SER A 13 5.96 3.97 0.77
N ALA A 14 5.24 4.59 -0.16
CA ALA A 14 4.14 3.93 -0.87
C ALA A 14 4.66 2.76 -1.70
N LYS A 15 5.71 3.02 -2.50
CA LYS A 15 6.33 2.00 -3.36
C LYS A 15 6.90 0.84 -2.54
N ILE A 16 7.64 1.15 -1.47
CA ILE A 16 8.25 0.12 -0.61
C ILE A 16 7.17 -0.72 0.08
N CYS A 17 6.09 -0.08 0.57
CA CYS A 17 4.98 -0.80 1.17
C CYS A 17 4.28 -1.72 0.17
N ILE A 18 4.05 -1.29 -1.06
CA ILE A 18 3.46 -2.13 -2.11
C ILE A 18 4.36 -3.32 -2.43
N GLU A 19 5.66 -3.11 -2.61
CA GLU A 19 6.62 -4.22 -2.83
C GLU A 19 6.65 -5.20 -1.64
N GLY A 20 6.64 -4.68 -0.42
CA GLY A 20 6.57 -5.48 0.81
C GLY A 20 5.30 -6.33 0.88
N LEU A 21 4.14 -5.75 0.56
CA LEU A 21 2.88 -6.49 0.56
C LEU A 21 2.83 -7.56 -0.54
N LYS A 22 3.44 -7.33 -1.71
CA LYS A 22 3.56 -8.36 -2.79
C LYS A 22 4.28 -9.62 -2.31
N TYR A 23 5.31 -9.49 -1.48
CA TYR A 23 5.96 -10.66 -0.85
C TYR A 23 5.04 -11.46 0.07
N LEU A 24 3.95 -10.86 0.54
CA LEU A 24 2.96 -11.52 1.39
C LEU A 24 1.78 -12.08 0.58
N GLU A 25 1.69 -11.82 -0.73
CA GLU A 25 0.53 -12.15 -1.58
C GLU A 25 0.25 -13.66 -1.68
N TYR A 26 1.26 -14.50 -1.47
CA TYR A 26 1.12 -15.97 -1.40
C TYR A 26 0.11 -16.44 -0.35
N ARG A 27 -0.21 -15.59 0.63
CA ARG A 27 -1.16 -15.88 1.71
C ARG A 27 -2.63 -15.81 1.27
N GLY A 28 -2.90 -15.23 0.10
CA GLY A 28 -4.25 -14.99 -0.41
C GLY A 28 -4.94 -13.84 0.33
N TYR A 29 -5.24 -12.76 -0.40
CA TYR A 29 -5.97 -11.60 0.10
C TYR A 29 -7.15 -11.27 -0.81
N ASP A 30 -8.29 -11.02 -0.19
CA ASP A 30 -9.50 -10.57 -0.87
C ASP A 30 -9.54 -9.03 -1.01
N SER A 31 -8.69 -8.33 -0.27
CA SER A 31 -8.51 -6.88 -0.31
C SER A 31 -7.13 -6.48 0.22
N SER A 32 -6.70 -5.26 -0.10
CA SER A 32 -5.45 -4.70 0.40
C SER A 32 -5.56 -3.18 0.57
N GLY A 33 -4.68 -2.60 1.39
CA GLY A 33 -4.65 -1.16 1.58
C GLY A 33 -3.31 -0.68 2.13
N ILE A 34 -3.03 0.60 1.89
CA ILE A 34 -1.90 1.31 2.49
C ILE A 34 -2.40 2.58 3.17
N ALA A 35 -1.70 3.00 4.22
CA ALA A 35 -1.92 4.28 4.88
C ALA A 35 -0.56 4.89 5.25
N GLY A 36 -0.50 6.21 5.23
CA GLY A 36 0.72 6.96 5.52
C GLY A 36 0.42 8.39 5.94
N LEU A 37 1.41 9.03 6.54
CA LEU A 37 1.34 10.45 6.89
C LEU A 37 1.94 11.28 5.76
N PHE A 38 1.14 12.20 5.22
CA PHE A 38 1.58 13.15 4.20
C PHE A 38 1.26 14.57 4.66
N SER A 39 2.26 15.44 4.77
CA SER A 39 2.11 16.81 5.25
C SER A 39 1.35 16.92 6.59
N GLY A 40 1.55 15.96 7.50
CA GLY A 40 0.85 15.90 8.79
C GLY A 40 -0.58 15.34 8.74
N HIS A 41 -1.08 14.98 7.56
CA HIS A 41 -2.39 14.37 7.38
C HIS A 41 -2.28 12.87 7.14
N LEU A 42 -3.14 12.10 7.78
CA LEU A 42 -3.27 10.67 7.51
C LEU A 42 -4.03 10.48 6.19
N LEU A 43 -3.38 9.84 5.23
CA LEU A 43 -3.99 9.44 3.96
C LEU A 43 -4.01 7.92 3.89
N SER A 44 -5.04 7.37 3.25
CA SER A 44 -5.18 5.94 3.05
C SER A 44 -5.83 5.61 1.72
N CYS A 45 -5.39 4.51 1.09
CA CYS A 45 -5.98 3.94 -0.11
C CYS A 45 -6.25 2.45 0.16
N LYS A 46 -7.41 1.96 -0.25
CA LYS A 46 -7.84 0.57 -0.07
C LYS A 46 -8.52 0.12 -1.34
N GLU A 47 -8.23 -1.10 -1.76
CA GLU A 47 -8.82 -1.72 -2.93
C GLU A 47 -9.18 -3.17 -2.64
N GLU A 48 -10.24 -3.63 -3.29
CA GLU A 48 -10.61 -5.05 -3.29
C GLU A 48 -9.78 -5.82 -4.34
N GLY A 49 -9.52 -7.09 -4.05
CA GLY A 49 -8.76 -7.98 -4.92
C GLY A 49 -7.25 -7.91 -4.71
N LYS A 50 -6.52 -8.21 -5.79
CA LYS A 50 -5.06 -8.37 -5.79
C LYS A 50 -4.33 -7.06 -5.52
N ILE A 51 -3.09 -7.16 -5.05
CA ILE A 51 -2.25 -6.00 -4.73
C ILE A 51 -1.97 -5.13 -5.97
N SER A 52 -1.99 -5.73 -7.16
CA SER A 52 -1.86 -4.99 -8.42
C SER A 52 -2.99 -3.99 -8.69
N VAL A 53 -4.18 -4.18 -8.09
CA VAL A 53 -5.29 -3.22 -8.16
C VAL A 53 -4.96 -2.00 -7.30
N LEU A 54 -4.52 -2.23 -6.06
CA LEU A 54 -4.06 -1.19 -5.14
C LEU A 54 -2.89 -0.39 -5.73
N GLU A 55 -1.91 -1.05 -6.35
CA GLU A 55 -0.78 -0.39 -6.98
C GLU A 55 -1.22 0.59 -8.09
N LYS A 56 -2.18 0.19 -8.92
CA LYS A 56 -2.76 1.08 -9.95
C LYS A 56 -3.51 2.24 -9.32
N ALA A 57 -4.29 2.00 -8.27
CA ALA A 57 -5.05 3.02 -7.57
C ALA A 57 -4.15 4.07 -6.91
N VAL A 58 -3.06 3.64 -6.28
CA VAL A 58 -2.04 4.52 -5.66
C VAL A 58 -1.26 5.31 -6.71
N THR A 59 -1.02 4.74 -7.89
CA THR A 59 -0.33 5.46 -8.98
C THR A 59 -1.25 6.49 -9.68
N THR A 60 -2.55 6.19 -9.77
CA THR A 60 -3.54 7.00 -10.50
C THR A 60 -4.12 8.11 -9.63
N SER A 61 -4.45 7.78 -8.38
CA SER A 61 -4.79 8.80 -7.39
C SER A 61 -3.50 9.55 -7.10
N SER A 62 -3.48 10.86 -7.22
CA SER A 62 -2.35 11.75 -6.93
C SER A 62 -1.84 11.72 -5.47
N LEU A 63 -2.08 10.63 -4.75
CA LEU A 63 -1.44 10.20 -3.52
C LEU A 63 0.04 9.92 -3.82
N LYS A 64 0.82 11.00 -3.96
CA LYS A 64 2.25 10.97 -3.65
C LYS A 64 2.39 10.76 -2.14
N LEU A 65 2.06 9.55 -1.68
CA LEU A 65 2.34 9.05 -0.33
C LEU A 65 3.85 8.91 -0.10
#